data_AF-A0A316T6Q9-F1
#
_entry.id   AF-A0A316T6Q9-F1
#
_cell.length_a   1.000
_cell.length_b   1.000
_cell.length_c   1.000
_cell.angle_alpha   90.00
_cell.angle_beta   90.00
_cell.angle_gamma   90.00
#
_symmetry.space_group_name_H-M   'P 1'
#
loop_
_entity.id
_entity.type
_entity.pdbx_description
1 polymer ?
#
loop_
_entity_poly.entity_id
_entity_poly.type
_entity_poly.pdbx_seq_one_letter_code
_entity_poly.pdbx_strand_id
1 'polypeptide(L)'
;MLRHRCPWCGERIPSTFWRYTITSPFTKLFDPNVLDTCPHCKKKYKNYCNSIAIVFLFTLFLYGEIFYSIIKAVKVSSAIYWIFFILFLVTVLIETILLNRIPYTRNYREKKDSKKSIIVTSIIVIFMLIFCIIPLITNNMTAFTWIALFIWLSLFLFATIKHLVEQKEKPKVDPLPMQKRTVNATISWESHKNKGLLYPKFQVMNGEIFPVCFIDENGVPISLMLCVVMEHFHWTDSHHCVCTIQLVLDDTPEDKLLQKGNRFYLYHNYGFAATGTIS
;
A
#
# COMPACT_ATOMS: atom_id res chain seq x y z
N MET A 1 2.11 -11.89 -4.11
CA MET A 1 2.80 -10.60 -4.22
C MET A 1 4.08 -10.77 -3.45
N LEU A 2 5.19 -10.26 -3.97
CA LEU A 2 6.43 -10.24 -3.21
C LEU A 2 6.38 -9.10 -2.18
N ARG A 3 5.43 -9.22 -1.26
CA ARG A 3 5.19 -8.26 -0.18
C ARG A 3 6.41 -8.20 0.71
N HIS A 4 6.65 -7.01 1.25
CA HIS A 4 7.74 -6.76 2.19
C HIS A 4 9.14 -7.05 1.62
N ARG A 5 9.43 -6.79 0.35
CA ARG A 5 10.82 -6.84 -0.16
C ARG A 5 11.51 -5.50 0.03
N CYS A 6 12.80 -5.53 0.35
CA CYS A 6 13.62 -4.34 0.45
C CYS A 6 13.58 -3.61 -0.90
N PRO A 7 13.21 -2.31 -0.92
CA PRO A 7 13.11 -1.61 -2.19
C PRO A 7 14.47 -1.45 -2.85
N TRP A 8 15.55 -1.62 -2.09
CA TRP A 8 16.92 -1.52 -2.57
C TRP A 8 17.40 -2.78 -3.25
N CYS A 9 17.39 -3.91 -2.57
CA CYS A 9 18.02 -5.14 -3.05
C CYS A 9 17.02 -6.23 -3.40
N GLY A 10 15.72 -5.96 -3.32
CA GLY A 10 14.69 -6.97 -3.53
C GLY A 10 14.67 -8.05 -2.45
N GLU A 11 15.53 -8.05 -1.43
CA GLU A 11 15.56 -9.13 -0.43
C GLU A 11 14.27 -9.16 0.41
N ARG A 12 13.76 -10.35 0.75
CA ARG A 12 12.52 -10.46 1.53
C ARG A 12 12.77 -10.00 2.95
N ILE A 13 12.10 -8.93 3.37
CA ILE A 13 12.07 -8.47 4.75
C ILE A 13 10.95 -9.26 5.43
N PRO A 14 11.25 -10.05 6.48
CA PRO A 14 10.20 -10.73 7.24
C PRO A 14 9.23 -9.68 7.78
N SER A 15 7.93 -9.86 7.55
CA SER A 15 6.89 -8.92 7.98
C SER A 15 7.04 -8.65 9.48
N THR A 16 7.42 -7.41 9.81
CA THR A 16 7.77 -7.00 11.16
C THR A 16 6.58 -6.89 12.11
N PHE A 17 5.35 -7.14 11.65
CA PHE A 17 4.14 -7.08 12.48
C PHE A 17 4.28 -7.89 13.79
N TRP A 18 5.05 -8.98 13.76
CA TRP A 18 5.35 -9.82 14.94
C TRP A 18 6.81 -9.77 15.42
N ARG A 19 7.71 -9.08 14.72
CA ARG A 19 9.12 -8.87 15.12
C ARG A 19 9.32 -7.45 15.64
N TYR A 20 8.48 -7.03 16.58
CA TYR A 20 8.82 -5.89 17.43
C TYR A 20 9.96 -6.31 18.35
N THR A 21 11.21 -6.10 17.91
CA THR A 21 12.25 -5.76 18.87
C THR A 21 11.80 -4.50 19.60
N ILE A 22 11.87 -4.54 20.92
CA ILE A 22 11.31 -3.61 21.93
C ILE A 22 11.93 -2.19 21.86
N THR A 23 12.42 -1.74 20.71
CA THR A 23 12.66 -0.31 20.49
C THR A 23 11.33 0.34 20.16
N SER A 24 10.80 1.03 21.17
CA SER A 24 9.37 1.22 21.43
C SER A 24 8.52 1.60 20.20
N PRO A 25 7.33 0.99 20.02
CA PRO A 25 6.36 1.45 19.01
C PRO A 25 6.03 2.94 19.16
N PHE A 26 6.15 3.48 20.37
CA PHE A 26 5.97 4.90 20.70
C PHE A 26 7.05 5.82 20.11
N THR A 27 8.34 5.48 20.09
CA THR A 27 9.35 6.38 19.50
C THR A 27 9.17 6.56 17.99
N LYS A 28 8.76 5.51 17.28
CA LYS A 28 8.38 5.60 15.86
C LYS A 28 7.01 6.27 15.65
N LEU A 29 6.20 6.39 16.70
CA LEU A 29 4.91 7.07 16.70
C LEU A 29 5.08 8.58 16.63
N PHE A 30 6.04 9.10 17.40
CA PHE A 30 6.30 10.54 17.50
C PHE A 30 7.30 11.06 16.46
N ASP A 31 8.09 10.18 15.83
CA ASP A 31 8.93 10.55 14.69
C ASP A 31 8.63 9.67 13.45
N PRO A 32 7.70 10.11 12.58
CA PRO A 32 7.37 9.40 11.34
C PRO A 32 8.53 9.39 10.32
N ASN A 33 9.66 10.02 10.63
CA ASN A 33 10.87 10.03 9.81
C ASN A 33 11.90 8.98 10.23
N VAL A 34 11.62 8.15 11.24
CA VAL A 34 12.50 7.04 11.61
C VAL A 34 12.51 6.03 10.46
N LEU A 35 13.64 5.98 9.75
CA LEU A 35 13.87 5.02 8.67
C LEU A 35 14.31 3.68 9.25
N ASP A 36 13.68 2.60 8.76
CA ASP A 36 14.14 1.24 9.03
C ASP A 36 15.34 0.91 8.14
N THR A 37 16.14 -0.09 8.54
CA THR A 37 17.35 -0.48 7.79
C THR A 37 17.21 -1.92 7.30
N CYS A 38 17.51 -2.16 6.02
CA CYS A 38 17.43 -3.50 5.44
C CYS A 38 18.44 -4.42 6.13
N PRO A 39 18.05 -5.62 6.60
CA PRO A 39 18.99 -6.54 7.24
C PRO A 39 20.10 -7.01 6.28
N HIS A 40 19.80 -7.12 4.98
CA HIS A 40 20.71 -7.60 3.95
C HIS A 40 21.62 -6.47 3.42
N CYS A 41 21.07 -5.45 2.75
CA CYS A 41 21.88 -4.41 2.10
C CYS A 41 22.22 -3.21 2.97
N LYS A 42 21.76 -3.18 4.24
CA LYS A 42 21.96 -2.08 5.21
C LYS A 42 21.50 -0.69 4.75
N LYS A 43 20.78 -0.58 3.62
CA LYS A 43 20.21 0.68 3.16
C LYS A 43 18.92 0.99 3.93
N LYS A 44 18.71 2.28 4.17
CA LYS A 44 17.55 2.81 4.89
C LYS A 44 16.30 2.79 4.00
N TYR A 45 15.15 2.44 4.55
CA TYR A 45 13.85 2.43 3.87
C TYR A 45 12.75 2.92 4.81
N LYS A 46 11.64 3.40 4.24
CA LYS A 46 10.49 3.85 5.04
C LYS A 46 9.51 2.69 5.20
N ASN A 47 9.18 2.39 6.45
CA ASN A 47 8.17 1.40 6.82
C ASN A 47 6.95 2.13 7.38
N TYR A 48 5.80 1.96 6.74
CA TYR A 48 4.58 2.68 7.12
C TYR A 48 3.74 1.92 8.16
N CYS A 49 4.14 0.70 8.54
CA CYS A 49 3.32 -0.20 9.35
C CYS A 49 2.92 0.39 10.72
N ASN A 50 3.77 1.23 11.33
CA ASN A 50 3.52 1.75 12.68
C ASN A 50 2.41 2.81 12.73
N SER A 51 2.51 3.88 11.95
CA SER A 51 1.49 4.95 11.89
C SER A 51 0.10 4.37 11.58
N ILE A 52 0.10 3.34 10.73
CA ILE A 52 -1.08 2.63 10.29
C ILE A 52 -1.69 1.74 11.39
N ALA A 53 -0.87 0.97 12.11
CA ALA A 53 -1.34 0.13 13.21
C ALA A 53 -2.02 0.95 14.30
N ILE A 54 -1.58 2.18 14.52
CA ILE A 54 -2.18 3.10 15.50
C ILE A 54 -3.53 3.62 14.99
N VAL A 55 -3.60 4.05 13.73
CA VAL A 55 -4.89 4.44 13.12
C VAL A 55 -5.87 3.28 13.24
N PHE A 56 -5.43 2.05 12.95
CA PHE A 56 -6.24 0.85 13.08
C PHE A 56 -6.70 0.56 14.52
N LEU A 57 -5.79 0.63 15.51
CA LEU A 57 -6.15 0.46 16.93
C LEU A 57 -7.10 1.54 17.43
N PHE A 58 -6.92 2.79 16.98
CA PHE A 58 -7.80 3.90 17.31
C PHE A 58 -9.18 3.73 16.66
N THR A 59 -9.23 3.28 15.41
CA THR A 59 -10.47 2.89 14.72
C THR A 59 -11.17 1.78 15.51
N LEU A 60 -10.47 0.69 15.87
CA LEU A 60 -11.01 -0.39 16.71
C LEU A 60 -11.61 0.14 18.03
N PHE A 61 -10.92 1.04 18.70
CA PHE A 61 -11.38 1.66 19.95
C PHE A 61 -12.66 2.49 19.75
N LEU A 62 -12.68 3.40 18.77
CA LEU A 62 -13.85 4.22 18.46
C LEU A 62 -15.06 3.37 18.09
N TYR A 63 -14.84 2.33 17.28
CA TYR A 63 -15.88 1.40 16.90
C TYR A 63 -16.40 0.63 18.12
N GLY A 64 -15.54 0.20 19.04
CA GLY A 64 -15.94 -0.45 20.29
C GLY A 64 -16.86 0.42 21.14
N GLU A 65 -16.53 1.71 21.29
CA GLU A 65 -17.32 2.68 22.06
C GLU A 65 -18.68 3.00 21.41
N ILE A 66 -18.70 3.20 20.09
CA ILE A 66 -19.94 3.37 19.30
C ILE A 66 -20.82 2.13 19.47
N PHE A 67 -20.21 0.94 19.36
CA PHE A 67 -20.91 -0.33 19.44
C PHE A 67 -21.50 -0.57 20.85
N TYR A 68 -20.72 -0.32 21.90
CA TYR A 68 -21.19 -0.39 23.29
C TYR A 68 -22.36 0.58 23.55
N SER A 69 -22.27 1.80 23.02
CA SER A 69 -23.30 2.82 23.16
C SER A 69 -24.62 2.42 22.47
N ILE A 70 -24.55 1.83 21.27
CA ILE A 70 -25.73 1.33 20.55
C ILE A 70 -26.42 0.19 21.34
N ILE A 71 -25.64 -0.75 21.89
CA ILE A 71 -26.16 -1.85 22.72
C ILE A 71 -26.91 -1.32 23.94
N LYS A 72 -26.38 -0.28 24.58
CA LYS A 72 -26.99 0.31 25.77
C LYS A 72 -28.26 1.11 25.43
N ALA A 73 -28.27 1.83 24.31
CA ALA A 73 -29.33 2.75 23.95
C ALA A 73 -30.55 2.06 23.34
N VAL A 74 -30.34 1.04 22.52
CA VAL A 74 -31.40 0.38 21.79
C VAL A 74 -31.48 -1.02 22.36
N LYS A 75 -32.62 -1.41 22.93
CA LYS A 75 -32.92 -2.82 23.23
C LYS A 75 -33.09 -3.59 21.91
N VAL A 76 -32.05 -3.59 21.07
CA VAL A 76 -32.08 -4.11 19.71
C VAL A 76 -32.35 -5.61 19.78
N SER A 77 -33.10 -6.12 18.81
CA SER A 77 -33.11 -7.56 18.56
C SER A 77 -31.68 -8.06 18.29
N SER A 78 -31.36 -9.24 18.82
CA SER A 78 -30.03 -9.86 18.67
C SER A 78 -29.59 -9.97 17.19
N ALA A 79 -30.52 -10.06 16.24
CA ALA A 79 -30.21 -10.19 14.81
C ALA A 79 -29.54 -8.95 14.21
N ILE A 80 -30.05 -7.73 14.51
CA ILE A 80 -29.47 -6.49 13.96
C ILE A 80 -28.07 -6.26 14.55
N TYR A 81 -27.85 -6.63 15.81
CA TYR A 81 -26.53 -6.62 16.45
C TYR A 81 -25.50 -7.42 15.64
N TRP A 82 -25.83 -8.66 15.27
CA TRP A 82 -24.91 -9.52 14.54
C TRP A 82 -24.58 -8.98 13.15
N ILE A 83 -25.54 -8.32 12.48
CA ILE A 83 -25.30 -7.70 11.17
C ILE A 83 -24.25 -6.58 11.29
N PHE A 84 -24.40 -5.66 12.24
CA PHE A 84 -23.43 -4.58 12.43
C PHE A 84 -22.05 -5.10 12.84
N PHE A 85 -22.01 -6.13 13.70
CA PHE A 85 -20.76 -6.76 14.10
C PHE A 85 -20.03 -7.41 12.92
N ILE A 86 -20.75 -8.14 12.06
CA ILE A 86 -20.18 -8.75 10.86
C ILE A 86 -19.67 -7.67 9.89
N LEU A 87 -20.44 -6.61 9.65
CA LEU A 87 -20.01 -5.49 8.80
C LEU A 87 -18.73 -4.84 9.34
N PHE A 88 -18.65 -4.64 10.65
CA PHE A 88 -17.44 -4.15 11.30
C PHE A 88 -16.22 -5.06 11.06
N LEU A 89 -16.36 -6.36 11.30
CA LEU A 89 -15.27 -7.31 11.08
C LEU A 89 -14.81 -7.32 9.62
N VAL A 90 -15.74 -7.21 8.66
CA VAL A 90 -15.41 -7.12 7.24
C VAL A 90 -14.63 -5.84 6.93
N THR A 91 -15.03 -4.69 7.46
CA THR A 91 -14.32 -3.42 7.27
C THR A 91 -12.90 -3.48 7.83
N VAL A 92 -12.74 -3.96 9.06
CA VAL A 92 -11.44 -4.18 9.72
C VAL A 92 -10.54 -5.13 8.92
N LEU A 93 -11.12 -6.20 8.35
CA LEU A 93 -10.39 -7.14 7.50
C LEU A 93 -9.93 -6.49 6.20
N ILE A 94 -10.80 -5.73 5.52
CA ILE A 94 -10.47 -5.02 4.29
C ILE A 94 -9.35 -4.01 4.54
N GLU A 95 -9.46 -3.21 5.60
CA GLU A 95 -8.41 -2.27 6.01
C GLU A 95 -7.10 -3.01 6.24
N THR A 96 -7.10 -4.06 7.06
CA THR A 96 -5.90 -4.87 7.33
C THR A 96 -5.26 -5.40 6.04
N ILE A 97 -6.07 -5.83 5.07
CA ILE A 97 -5.58 -6.29 3.75
C ILE A 97 -4.95 -5.13 2.97
N LEU A 98 -5.60 -3.96 2.91
CA LEU A 98 -5.11 -2.78 2.19
C LEU A 98 -3.80 -2.26 2.81
N LEU A 99 -3.72 -2.25 4.13
CA LEU A 99 -2.53 -1.81 4.87
C LEU A 99 -1.33 -2.72 4.62
N ASN A 100 -1.55 -4.04 4.57
CA ASN A 100 -0.52 -5.02 4.24
C ASN A 100 -0.07 -4.99 2.76
N ARG A 101 -0.75 -4.21 1.90
CA ARG A 101 -0.36 -4.03 0.49
C ARG A 101 0.58 -2.86 0.24
N ILE A 102 0.82 -1.99 1.23
CA ILE A 102 1.65 -0.80 1.04
C ILE A 102 3.12 -1.22 0.88
N PRO A 103 3.78 -0.96 -0.27
CA PRO A 103 5.18 -1.31 -0.47
C PRO A 103 6.11 -0.43 0.36
N TYR A 104 7.31 -0.94 0.66
CA TYR A 104 8.39 -0.15 1.23
C TYR A 104 8.93 0.83 0.19
N THR A 105 9.21 2.07 0.57
CA THR A 105 9.67 3.11 -0.37
C THR A 105 11.12 3.53 -0.12
N ARG A 106 11.82 3.89 -1.21
CA ARG A 106 13.20 4.41 -1.22
C ARG A 106 13.24 5.92 -0.91
N ASN A 107 12.58 6.41 0.14
CA ASN A 107 12.48 7.87 0.26
C ASN A 107 13.76 8.50 0.89
N TYR A 108 14.43 9.40 0.15
CA TYR A 108 15.58 10.21 0.61
C TYR A 108 15.20 11.60 1.11
N ARG A 109 14.00 12.10 0.82
CA ARG A 109 13.62 13.46 1.24
C ARG A 109 12.12 13.59 1.35
N GLU A 110 11.68 13.99 2.52
CA GLU A 110 10.41 14.69 2.70
C GLU A 110 10.49 15.54 3.97
N LYS A 111 11.11 16.72 3.85
CA LYS A 111 11.16 17.67 4.98
C LYS A 111 10.23 18.87 4.79
N LYS A 112 9.56 19.03 3.63
CA LYS A 112 8.79 20.25 3.33
C LYS A 112 7.27 20.07 3.22
N ASP A 113 6.78 18.97 2.63
CA ASP A 113 5.33 18.77 2.45
C ASP A 113 4.65 17.95 3.57
N SER A 114 5.42 17.20 4.38
CA SER A 114 4.84 16.38 5.46
C SER A 114 4.18 17.23 6.56
N LYS A 115 4.66 18.46 6.81
CA LYS A 115 4.05 19.35 7.81
C LYS A 115 2.62 19.75 7.43
N LYS A 116 2.32 19.99 6.14
CA LYS A 116 0.96 20.32 5.71
C LYS A 116 0.01 19.14 5.87
N SER A 117 0.46 17.94 5.49
CA SER A 117 -0.33 16.71 5.67
C SER A 117 -0.64 16.46 7.15
N ILE A 118 0.36 16.55 8.03
CA ILE A 118 0.18 16.37 9.49
C ILE A 118 -0.80 17.40 10.07
N ILE A 119 -0.70 18.67 9.69
CA ILE A 119 -1.62 19.72 10.17
C ILE A 119 -3.07 19.42 9.74
N VAL A 120 -3.27 19.02 8.48
CA VAL A 120 -4.61 18.66 7.98
C VAL A 120 -5.15 17.44 8.73
N THR A 121 -4.36 16.40 8.93
CA THR A 121 -4.77 15.21 9.69
C THR A 121 -5.12 15.57 11.14
N SER A 122 -4.31 16.39 11.80
CA SER A 122 -4.56 16.83 13.18
C SER A 122 -5.84 17.66 13.32
N ILE A 123 -6.10 18.60 12.40
CA ILE A 123 -7.33 19.40 12.41
C ILE A 123 -8.56 18.48 12.27
N ILE A 124 -8.49 17.48 11.41
CA ILE A 124 -9.60 16.56 11.20
C ILE A 124 -9.83 15.66 12.41
N VAL A 125 -8.76 15.16 13.05
CA VAL A 125 -8.87 14.38 14.31
C VAL A 125 -9.50 15.22 15.42
N ILE A 126 -9.15 16.49 15.54
CA ILE A 126 -9.78 17.41 16.51
C ILE A 126 -11.27 17.58 16.18
N PHE A 127 -11.61 17.77 14.91
CA PHE A 127 -13.01 17.89 14.48
C PHE A 127 -13.82 16.62 14.77
N MET A 128 -13.21 15.45 14.55
CA MET A 128 -13.79 14.15 14.92
C MET A 128 -14.02 14.03 16.43
N LEU A 129 -13.05 14.42 17.26
CA LEU A 129 -13.20 14.40 18.71
C LEU A 129 -14.34 15.30 19.16
N ILE A 130 -14.46 16.51 18.60
CA ILE A 130 -15.56 17.43 18.88
C ILE A 130 -16.90 16.79 18.48
N PHE A 131 -16.99 16.19 17.29
CA PHE A 131 -18.20 15.51 16.82
C PHE A 131 -18.54 14.22 17.58
N CYS A 132 -17.58 13.57 18.25
CA CYS A 132 -17.85 12.42 19.13
C CYS A 132 -18.22 12.86 20.56
N ILE A 133 -17.59 13.92 21.08
CA ILE A 133 -17.76 14.40 22.46
C ILE A 133 -19.09 15.17 22.63
N ILE A 134 -19.51 16.01 21.67
CA ILE A 134 -20.77 16.76 21.74
C ILE A 134 -21.99 15.84 21.90
N PRO A 135 -22.15 14.76 21.10
CA PRO A 135 -23.12 13.69 21.34
C PRO A 135 -23.10 13.08 22.74
N LEU A 136 -21.90 12.81 23.24
CA LEU A 136 -21.70 12.16 24.54
C LEU A 136 -22.17 13.06 25.69
N ILE A 137 -21.90 14.37 25.59
CA ILE A 137 -22.26 15.37 26.59
C ILE A 137 -23.76 15.67 26.56
N THR A 138 -24.37 15.73 25.37
CA THR A 138 -25.77 16.15 25.24
C THR A 138 -26.77 15.07 25.64
N ASN A 139 -26.34 13.83 25.82
CA ASN A 139 -27.12 12.67 26.31
C ASN A 139 -28.44 12.41 25.55
N ASN A 140 -28.58 13.01 24.35
CA ASN A 140 -29.83 13.07 23.60
C ASN A 140 -29.60 12.61 22.15
N MET A 141 -28.87 11.51 22.00
CA MET A 141 -28.46 10.97 20.72
C MET A 141 -29.33 9.77 20.37
N THR A 142 -30.10 9.91 19.30
CA THR A 142 -30.92 8.83 18.74
C THR A 142 -30.03 7.82 18.02
N ALA A 143 -30.50 6.59 17.83
CA ALA A 143 -29.76 5.57 17.07
C ALA A 143 -29.34 6.05 15.66
N PHE A 144 -30.11 6.97 15.09
CA PHE A 144 -29.85 7.57 13.78
C PHE A 144 -28.56 8.40 13.74
N THR A 145 -28.24 9.16 14.80
CA THR A 145 -27.02 9.98 14.84
C THR A 145 -25.77 9.12 14.94
N TRP A 146 -25.83 8.00 15.66
CA TRP A 146 -24.73 7.02 15.71
C TRP A 146 -24.50 6.34 14.36
N ILE A 147 -25.56 5.95 13.66
CA ILE A 147 -25.45 5.36 12.31
C ILE A 147 -24.86 6.38 11.33
N ALA A 148 -25.31 7.64 11.38
CA ALA A 148 -24.78 8.70 10.53
C ALA A 148 -23.29 8.96 10.82
N LEU A 149 -22.90 9.01 12.09
CA LEU A 149 -21.50 9.15 12.52
C LEU A 149 -20.66 7.97 12.01
N PHE A 150 -21.16 6.74 12.11
CA PHE A 150 -20.48 5.53 11.65
C PHE A 150 -20.24 5.54 10.14
N ILE A 151 -21.27 5.86 9.35
CA ILE A 151 -21.17 5.95 7.89
C ILE A 151 -20.16 7.04 7.51
N TRP A 152 -20.24 8.19 8.17
CA TRP A 152 -19.32 9.31 7.92
C TRP A 152 -17.86 8.95 8.26
N LEU A 153 -17.61 8.31 9.41
CA LEU A 153 -16.29 7.87 9.84
C LEU A 153 -15.69 6.83 8.88
N SER A 154 -16.52 5.89 8.40
CA SER A 154 -16.14 4.88 7.41
C SER A 154 -15.75 5.50 6.07
N LEU A 155 -16.59 6.39 5.53
CA LEU A 155 -16.32 7.10 4.27
C LEU A 155 -15.07 7.98 4.37
N PHE A 156 -14.89 8.65 5.50
CA PHE A 156 -13.72 9.48 5.75
C PHE A 156 -12.44 8.64 5.82
N LEU A 157 -12.46 7.53 6.54
CA LEU A 157 -11.30 6.65 6.64
C LEU A 157 -10.93 6.10 5.26
N PHE A 158 -11.94 5.68 4.48
CA PHE A 158 -11.74 5.26 3.10
C PHE A 158 -11.11 6.37 2.24
N ALA A 159 -11.61 7.60 2.30
CA ALA A 159 -11.07 8.74 1.58
C ALA A 159 -9.63 9.06 2.01
N THR A 160 -9.32 8.93 3.30
CA THR A 160 -7.98 9.17 3.86
C THR A 160 -6.99 8.10 3.39
N ILE A 161 -7.38 6.82 3.46
CA ILE A 161 -6.57 5.72 2.93
C ILE A 161 -6.34 5.92 1.44
N LYS A 162 -7.39 6.22 0.67
CA LYS A 162 -7.29 6.49 -0.75
C LYS A 162 -6.35 7.66 -1.04
N HIS A 163 -6.48 8.77 -0.32
CA HIS A 163 -5.61 9.94 -0.48
C HIS A 163 -4.16 9.64 -0.12
N LEU A 164 -3.91 8.87 0.95
CA LEU A 164 -2.58 8.43 1.35
C LEU A 164 -1.97 7.45 0.33
N VAL A 165 -2.80 6.68 -0.38
CA VAL A 165 -2.36 5.82 -1.49
C VAL A 165 -2.07 6.67 -2.74
N GLU A 166 -2.96 7.58 -3.12
CA GLU A 166 -2.83 8.43 -4.31
C GLU A 166 -1.71 9.48 -4.21
N GLN A 167 -1.53 10.15 -3.05
CA GLN A 167 -0.42 11.09 -2.89
C GLN A 167 0.94 10.41 -2.98
N LYS A 168 1.02 9.11 -2.66
CA LYS A 168 2.26 8.33 -2.80
C LYS A 168 2.60 7.98 -4.25
N GLU A 169 1.66 8.10 -5.18
CA GLU A 169 1.93 7.89 -6.61
C GLU A 169 2.63 9.08 -7.27
N LYS A 170 2.73 10.23 -6.60
CA LYS A 170 3.45 11.41 -7.12
C LYS A 170 4.64 11.78 -6.25
N PRO A 171 5.73 11.00 -6.23
CA PRO A 171 6.98 11.53 -5.72
C PRO A 171 7.45 12.61 -6.71
N LYS A 172 7.51 13.87 -6.26
CA LYS A 172 8.37 14.88 -6.90
C LYS A 172 9.81 14.45 -6.62
N VAL A 173 10.35 13.63 -7.50
CA VAL A 173 11.75 13.18 -7.45
C VAL A 173 12.60 14.29 -8.06
N ASP A 174 13.35 15.00 -7.22
CA ASP A 174 14.56 15.66 -7.71
C ASP A 174 15.57 14.54 -8.05
N PRO A 175 16.14 14.51 -9.27
CA PRO A 175 16.99 13.40 -9.69
C PRO A 175 18.26 13.31 -8.83
N LEU A 176 18.42 12.20 -8.11
CA LEU A 176 19.71 11.77 -7.55
C LEU A 176 20.60 11.22 -8.69
N PRO A 177 21.94 11.33 -8.58
CA PRO A 177 22.86 11.46 -9.72
C PRO A 177 23.26 10.14 -10.42
N MET A 178 22.43 9.10 -10.38
CA MET A 178 22.57 7.93 -11.26
C MET A 178 21.17 7.49 -11.68
N GLN A 179 20.63 8.23 -12.65
CA GLN A 179 19.36 7.91 -13.29
C GLN A 179 19.58 6.65 -14.14
N LYS A 180 19.37 5.47 -13.57
CA LYS A 180 19.37 4.23 -14.36
C LYS A 180 18.33 4.36 -15.47
N ARG A 181 18.58 3.70 -16.59
CA ARG A 181 17.73 3.83 -17.77
C ARG A 181 16.32 3.35 -17.43
N THR A 182 15.37 4.25 -17.62
CA THR A 182 13.94 3.93 -17.51
C THR A 182 13.39 3.78 -18.92
N VAL A 183 12.67 2.69 -19.18
CA VAL A 183 12.05 2.43 -20.48
C VAL A 183 10.56 2.15 -20.34
N ASN A 184 9.80 2.50 -21.37
CA ASN A 184 8.38 2.16 -21.43
C ASN A 184 8.22 0.68 -21.80
N ALA A 185 7.27 0.03 -21.15
CA ALA A 185 6.90 -1.35 -21.42
C ALA A 185 5.38 -1.47 -21.50
N THR A 186 4.92 -2.27 -22.45
CA THR A 186 3.52 -2.69 -22.55
C THR A 186 3.40 -4.08 -21.94
N ILE A 187 2.42 -4.29 -21.07
CA ILE A 187 2.28 -5.53 -20.30
C ILE A 187 0.89 -6.10 -20.47
N SER A 188 0.84 -7.39 -20.76
CA SER A 188 -0.36 -8.22 -20.80
C SER A 188 -0.28 -9.24 -19.68
N TRP A 189 -1.19 -9.09 -18.72
CA TRP A 189 -1.29 -9.93 -17.54
C TRP A 189 -2.11 -11.19 -17.84
N GLU A 190 -1.58 -12.33 -17.41
CA GLU A 190 -2.29 -13.60 -17.55
C GLU A 190 -3.57 -13.62 -16.73
N SER A 191 -4.58 -14.30 -17.28
CA SER A 191 -5.83 -14.52 -16.57
C SER A 191 -5.61 -15.44 -15.37
N HIS A 192 -6.43 -15.28 -14.33
CA HIS A 192 -6.39 -16.16 -13.15
C HIS A 192 -6.58 -17.66 -13.51
N LYS A 193 -7.30 -17.98 -14.59
CA LYS A 193 -7.46 -19.36 -15.08
C LYS A 193 -6.13 -19.99 -15.48
N ASN A 194 -5.17 -19.18 -15.94
CA ASN A 194 -3.83 -19.60 -16.34
C ASN A 194 -2.79 -19.40 -15.23
N LYS A 195 -3.22 -19.40 -13.95
CA LYS A 195 -2.37 -19.11 -12.78
C LYS A 195 -1.85 -17.65 -12.72
N GLY A 196 -2.43 -16.75 -13.52
CA GLY A 196 -2.17 -15.32 -13.46
C GLY A 196 -2.86 -14.62 -12.29
N LEU A 197 -2.87 -13.28 -12.30
CA LEU A 197 -3.46 -12.49 -11.22
C LEU A 197 -4.97 -12.31 -11.38
N LEU A 198 -5.69 -12.31 -10.26
CA LEU A 198 -7.12 -11.98 -10.22
C LEU A 198 -7.30 -10.45 -10.16
N TYR A 199 -7.67 -9.82 -11.27
CA TYR A 199 -7.74 -8.35 -11.42
C TYR A 199 -6.40 -7.62 -11.15
N PRO A 200 -5.42 -7.76 -12.07
CA PRO A 200 -4.10 -7.14 -11.95
C PRO A 200 -4.14 -5.65 -11.57
N LYS A 201 -5.07 -4.88 -12.14
CA LYS A 201 -5.26 -3.44 -11.87
C LYS A 201 -5.36 -3.05 -10.40
N PHE A 202 -5.94 -3.90 -9.56
CA PHE A 202 -6.09 -3.64 -8.12
C PHE A 202 -5.01 -4.32 -7.26
N GLN A 203 -4.22 -5.20 -7.87
CA GLN A 203 -3.15 -5.90 -7.18
C GLN A 203 -1.84 -5.15 -7.39
N VAL A 204 -1.50 -4.79 -8.61
CA VAL A 204 -0.18 -4.24 -8.93
C VAL A 204 -0.12 -2.76 -8.59
N MET A 205 0.87 -2.37 -7.77
CA MET A 205 1.03 -0.99 -7.30
C MET A 205 2.25 -0.30 -7.93
N ASN A 206 2.19 1.02 -8.06
CA ASN A 206 3.35 1.84 -8.43
C ASN A 206 4.53 1.61 -7.46
N GLY A 207 5.72 1.39 -8.02
CA GLY A 207 6.95 1.11 -7.28
C GLY A 207 7.11 -0.35 -6.84
N GLU A 208 6.20 -1.25 -7.26
CA GLU A 208 6.31 -2.67 -6.96
C GLU A 208 7.46 -3.32 -7.75
N ILE A 209 8.15 -4.26 -7.10
CA ILE A 209 9.31 -4.96 -7.66
C ILE A 209 8.89 -6.36 -8.09
N PHE A 210 9.18 -6.68 -9.35
CA PHE A 210 8.89 -7.99 -9.92
C PHE A 210 10.16 -8.67 -10.45
N PRO A 211 10.29 -9.99 -10.24
CA PRO A 211 11.27 -10.80 -10.93
C PRO A 211 10.84 -10.97 -12.39
N VAL A 212 11.79 -10.76 -13.29
CA VAL A 212 11.60 -10.86 -14.73
C VAL A 212 12.71 -11.66 -15.38
N CYS A 213 12.40 -12.30 -16.50
CA CYS A 213 13.36 -12.93 -17.40
C CYS A 213 13.22 -12.27 -18.76
N PHE A 214 14.29 -11.69 -19.30
CA PHE A 214 14.27 -11.04 -20.60
C PHE A 214 14.57 -12.03 -21.72
N ILE A 215 13.92 -11.81 -22.85
CA ILE A 215 13.97 -12.63 -24.04
C ILE A 215 14.09 -11.70 -25.25
N ASP A 216 14.93 -12.07 -26.20
CA ASP A 216 15.05 -11.33 -27.45
C ASP A 216 13.80 -11.48 -28.35
N GLU A 217 13.82 -10.80 -29.48
CA GLU A 217 12.77 -10.87 -30.49
C GLU A 217 12.58 -12.30 -31.05
N ASN A 218 13.64 -13.11 -31.06
CA ASN A 218 13.65 -14.48 -31.57
C ASN A 218 13.14 -15.52 -30.55
N GLY A 219 12.90 -15.13 -29.30
CA GLY A 219 12.47 -16.06 -28.25
C GLY A 219 13.61 -16.68 -27.44
N VAL A 220 14.85 -16.23 -27.62
CA VAL A 220 16.02 -16.70 -26.88
C VAL A 220 16.17 -15.92 -25.57
N PRO A 221 16.32 -16.59 -24.41
CA PRO A 221 16.53 -15.91 -23.14
C PRO A 221 17.87 -15.18 -23.14
N ILE A 222 17.83 -13.87 -22.87
CA ILE A 222 19.02 -13.00 -22.81
C ILE A 222 19.43 -12.66 -21.39
N SER A 223 18.62 -13.01 -20.40
CA SER A 223 18.95 -12.84 -18.98
C SER A 223 18.55 -14.05 -18.13
N LEU A 224 19.21 -14.17 -16.98
CA LEU A 224 18.64 -14.91 -15.85
C LEU A 224 17.53 -14.07 -15.19
N MET A 225 17.02 -14.53 -14.05
CA MET A 225 15.99 -13.82 -13.31
C MET A 225 16.55 -12.55 -12.68
N LEU A 226 16.09 -11.39 -13.15
CA LEU A 226 16.46 -10.06 -12.67
C LEU A 226 15.27 -9.42 -11.97
N CYS A 227 15.49 -8.34 -11.21
CA CYS A 227 14.41 -7.59 -10.57
C CYS A 227 14.22 -6.22 -11.23
N VAL A 228 12.99 -5.93 -11.64
CA VAL A 228 12.59 -4.61 -12.15
C VAL A 228 11.62 -3.94 -11.18
N VAL A 229 11.77 -2.63 -11.00
CA VAL A 229 10.74 -1.75 -10.43
C VAL A 229 9.82 -1.34 -11.56
N MET A 230 8.51 -1.34 -11.29
CA MET A 230 7.51 -0.87 -12.23
C MET A 230 6.80 0.36 -11.69
N GLU A 231 6.75 1.42 -12.49
CA GLU A 231 6.20 2.72 -12.11
C GLU A 231 5.35 3.32 -13.24
N HIS A 232 4.56 4.35 -12.95
CA HIS A 232 3.75 5.10 -13.92
C HIS A 232 2.78 4.22 -14.74
N PHE A 233 2.01 3.36 -14.06
CA PHE A 233 1.01 2.52 -14.73
C PHE A 233 -0.12 3.32 -15.38
N HIS A 234 -0.37 3.06 -16.66
CA HIS A 234 -1.54 3.49 -17.40
C HIS A 234 -2.30 2.26 -17.93
N TRP A 235 -3.40 1.91 -17.25
CA TRP A 235 -4.23 0.75 -17.59
C TRP A 235 -5.15 1.06 -18.78
N THR A 236 -5.07 0.26 -19.84
CA THR A 236 -6.03 0.30 -20.96
C THR A 236 -7.28 -0.51 -20.65
N ASP A 237 -7.11 -1.64 -19.95
CA ASP A 237 -8.21 -2.44 -19.41
C ASP A 237 -7.85 -3.09 -18.06
N SER A 238 -8.47 -4.22 -17.71
CA SER A 238 -8.21 -4.92 -16.43
C SER A 238 -6.93 -5.75 -16.40
N HIS A 239 -6.40 -6.14 -17.56
CA HIS A 239 -5.25 -7.03 -17.75
C HIS A 239 -4.16 -6.44 -18.67
N HIS A 240 -4.36 -5.25 -19.23
CA HIS A 240 -3.39 -4.58 -20.08
C HIS A 240 -3.03 -3.20 -19.52
N CYS A 241 -1.72 -2.92 -19.47
CA CYS A 241 -1.22 -1.63 -19.04
C CYS A 241 0.08 -1.26 -19.75
N VAL A 242 0.33 0.05 -19.85
CA VAL A 242 1.64 0.62 -20.17
C VAL A 242 2.26 1.12 -18.88
N CYS A 243 3.54 0.86 -18.65
CA CYS A 243 4.25 1.38 -17.48
C CYS A 243 5.71 1.66 -17.83
N THR A 244 6.40 2.34 -16.93
CA THR A 244 7.86 2.46 -16.95
C THR A 244 8.51 1.35 -16.14
N ILE A 245 9.60 0.76 -16.63
CA ILE A 245 10.39 -0.22 -15.88
C ILE A 245 11.83 0.25 -15.68
N GLN A 246 12.43 -0.13 -14.56
CA GLN A 246 13.83 0.16 -14.20
C GLN A 246 14.45 -1.04 -13.47
N LEU A 247 15.71 -1.39 -13.78
CA LEU A 247 16.43 -2.48 -13.10
C LEU A 247 16.84 -2.09 -11.66
N VAL A 248 16.59 -2.98 -10.69
CA VAL A 248 16.79 -2.69 -9.26
C VAL A 248 18.27 -2.53 -8.93
N LEU A 249 19.13 -3.53 -9.16
CA LEU A 249 20.54 -3.46 -8.72
C LEU A 249 21.54 -4.35 -9.48
N ASP A 250 21.20 -4.92 -10.63
CA ASP A 250 22.18 -5.77 -11.30
C ASP A 250 23.21 -4.92 -12.05
N ASP A 251 24.51 -5.20 -11.89
CA ASP A 251 25.63 -4.67 -12.72
C ASP A 251 25.54 -5.20 -14.18
N THR A 252 24.34 -5.59 -14.59
CA THR A 252 24.05 -6.20 -15.88
C THR A 252 23.89 -5.08 -16.90
N PRO A 253 24.58 -5.16 -18.05
CA PRO A 253 24.49 -4.13 -19.07
C PRO A 253 23.04 -3.97 -19.56
N GLU A 254 22.44 -2.82 -19.26
CA GLU A 254 21.05 -2.50 -19.57
C GLU A 254 20.81 -2.43 -21.10
N ASP A 255 21.86 -2.14 -21.86
CA ASP A 255 21.82 -1.86 -23.30
C ASP A 255 21.34 -3.03 -24.15
N LYS A 256 21.53 -4.28 -23.71
CA LYS A 256 21.01 -5.46 -24.41
C LYS A 256 19.63 -5.89 -23.93
N LEU A 257 19.28 -5.57 -22.67
CA LEU A 257 18.04 -6.03 -22.05
C LEU A 257 16.87 -5.11 -22.37
N LEU A 258 17.08 -3.80 -22.21
CA LEU A 258 16.07 -2.76 -22.37
C LEU A 258 16.03 -2.22 -23.81
N GLN A 259 16.32 -3.08 -24.79
CA GLN A 259 16.16 -2.76 -26.21
C GLN A 259 14.70 -2.84 -26.60
N LYS A 260 14.27 -1.92 -27.46
CA LYS A 260 12.93 -1.94 -28.06
C LYS A 260 12.71 -3.26 -28.79
N GLY A 261 11.53 -3.84 -28.63
CA GLY A 261 11.16 -5.13 -29.24
C GLY A 261 11.43 -6.34 -28.34
N ASN A 262 12.39 -6.24 -27.42
CA ASN A 262 12.62 -7.30 -26.44
C ASN A 262 11.38 -7.55 -25.60
N ARG A 263 11.19 -8.82 -25.23
CA ARG A 263 10.12 -9.27 -24.37
C ARG A 263 10.66 -9.65 -23.01
N PHE A 264 9.79 -9.67 -22.02
CA PHE A 264 10.12 -10.22 -20.71
C PHE A 264 8.93 -10.96 -20.12
N TYR A 265 9.24 -12.03 -19.39
CA TYR A 265 8.26 -12.76 -18.59
C TYR A 265 8.36 -12.31 -17.15
N LEU A 266 7.22 -11.92 -16.59
CA LEU A 266 7.06 -11.46 -15.23
C LEU A 266 6.54 -12.61 -14.37
N TYR A 267 7.19 -12.81 -13.22
CA TYR A 267 6.84 -13.89 -12.30
C TYR A 267 6.26 -13.34 -10.99
N HIS A 268 5.31 -14.09 -10.44
CA HIS A 268 4.64 -13.77 -9.20
C HIS A 268 4.38 -15.06 -8.41
N ASN A 269 4.79 -15.07 -7.12
CA ASN A 269 4.66 -16.25 -6.25
C ASN A 269 5.19 -17.55 -6.90
N TYR A 270 6.36 -17.49 -7.55
CA TYR A 270 6.99 -18.62 -8.27
C TYR A 270 6.24 -19.10 -9.52
N GLY A 271 5.16 -18.43 -9.93
CA GLY A 271 4.44 -18.70 -11.18
C GLY A 271 4.64 -17.60 -12.21
N PHE A 272 4.40 -17.92 -13.48
CA PHE A 272 4.29 -16.94 -14.56
C PHE A 272 3.03 -16.08 -14.36
N ALA A 273 3.15 -14.77 -14.58
CA ALA A 273 2.05 -13.84 -14.30
C ALA A 273 1.75 -12.84 -15.42
N ALA A 274 2.74 -12.44 -16.22
CA ALA A 274 2.52 -11.54 -17.34
C ALA A 274 3.63 -11.64 -18.38
N THR A 275 3.30 -11.25 -19.61
CA THR A 275 4.28 -10.94 -20.65
C THR A 275 4.37 -9.43 -20.79
N GLY A 276 5.60 -8.91 -20.87
CA GLY A 276 5.86 -7.53 -21.23
C GLY A 276 6.70 -7.40 -22.48
N THR A 277 6.56 -6.26 -23.17
CA THR A 277 7.34 -5.89 -24.35
C THR A 277 7.87 -4.47 -24.19
N ILE A 278 9.17 -4.28 -24.44
CA ILE A 278 9.82 -2.97 -24.40
C ILE A 278 9.43 -2.17 -25.63
N SER A 279 8.92 -0.95 -25.42
CA SER A 279 8.35 -0.07 -26.45
C SER A 279 9.34 0.97 -26.99
#